data_AF-A0A843ID67-F1
#
_entry.id   AF-A0A843ID67-F1
#
_cell.length_a   1.000
_cell.length_b   1.000
_cell.length_c   1.000
_cell.angle_alpha   90.00
_cell.angle_beta   90.00
_cell.angle_gamma   90.00
#
_symmetry.space_group_name_H-M   'P 1'
#
loop_
_entity.id
_entity.type
_entity.pdbx_description
1 polymer ?
#
loop_
_entity_poly.entity_id
_entity_poly.type
_entity_poly.pdbx_seq_one_letter_code
_entity_poly.pdbx_strand_id
1 'polypeptide(L)'
;MLEIKHTLCPSCSVGCGINVVSQDGDVVGTYSYKRHQINEGKNCLNGRNSIEIYKNKFEVSDIEKIIDEVSNELKSNDANKITVVCSGNNSVEEAEMIKNFAELNNFNIAFYADNFVNLNDDIASYDEIENASKIIVIGDVVYENPLIGRKIVHAKKNGANIYSFTPEKTVTANVSDEIADSIESLLNDKLDDDSVVVYSKIESSDDLEKIMESIANSNCKSLPVFSKCNSKGVSKIIDAKSKEDVIELLDNTDVLLIFNDDLVAEIDYDYKSISKIITFVPCSNSTSDISTIVVPIKSWLETDGSYVNAMGLFQSFENVVESENLSEIEIIETIQNKL
;
A
#
# COMPACT_ATOMS: atom_id res chain seq x y z
N MET A 1 -28.80 17.66 -5.62
CA MET A 1 -27.94 18.66 -4.96
C MET A 1 -26.52 18.20 -5.16
N LEU A 2 -25.63 19.10 -5.61
CA LEU A 2 -24.22 18.79 -5.80
C LEU A 2 -23.48 18.97 -4.47
N GLU A 3 -22.75 17.95 -4.04
CA GLU A 3 -21.93 17.96 -2.84
C GLU A 3 -20.49 17.57 -3.18
N ILE A 4 -19.53 18.16 -2.48
CA ILE A 4 -18.11 17.83 -2.62
C ILE A 4 -17.55 17.62 -1.23
N LYS A 5 -17.10 16.40 -0.95
CA LYS A 5 -16.37 16.05 0.28
C LYS A 5 -14.90 15.75 -0.03
N HIS A 6 -14.05 15.78 0.98
CA HIS A 6 -12.60 15.63 0.86
C HIS A 6 -12.13 14.41 1.65
N THR A 7 -11.26 13.60 1.05
CA THR A 7 -10.62 12.44 1.70
C THR A 7 -9.26 12.19 1.02
N LEU A 8 -8.63 11.05 1.29
CA LEU A 8 -7.32 10.67 0.75
C LEU A 8 -7.44 9.66 -0.39
N CYS A 9 -6.46 9.69 -1.28
CA CYS A 9 -6.35 8.74 -2.38
C CYS A 9 -5.93 7.36 -1.85
N PRO A 10 -6.68 6.29 -2.13
CA PRO A 10 -6.39 4.94 -1.60
C PRO A 10 -5.35 4.17 -2.43
N SER A 11 -4.77 4.78 -3.47
CA SER A 11 -3.96 4.05 -4.46
C SER A 11 -2.53 3.73 -4.01
N CYS A 12 -1.64 4.73 -3.92
CA CYS A 12 -0.23 4.53 -3.56
C CYS A 12 0.17 5.42 -2.39
N SER A 13 1.35 5.18 -1.82
CA SER A 13 1.82 5.82 -0.59
C SER A 13 2.15 7.32 -0.70
N VAL A 14 1.82 8.00 -1.79
CA VAL A 14 2.08 9.45 -1.89
C VAL A 14 1.23 10.26 -0.89
N GLY A 15 0.02 9.81 -0.56
CA GLY A 15 -0.87 10.52 0.36
C GLY A 15 -1.57 11.73 -0.28
N CYS A 16 -1.96 11.60 -1.56
CA CYS A 16 -2.67 12.66 -2.29
C CYS A 16 -4.08 12.89 -1.74
N GLY A 17 -4.53 14.15 -1.66
CA GLY A 17 -5.93 14.46 -1.36
C GLY A 17 -6.84 14.33 -2.58
N ILE A 18 -8.09 13.94 -2.34
CA ILE A 18 -9.09 13.76 -3.39
C ILE A 18 -10.44 14.36 -2.98
N ASN A 19 -11.13 14.94 -3.95
CA ASN A 19 -12.51 15.37 -3.85
C ASN A 19 -13.41 14.25 -4.33
N VAL A 20 -14.46 13.97 -3.58
CA VAL A 20 -15.53 13.05 -3.94
C VAL A 20 -16.75 13.88 -4.25
N VAL A 21 -17.25 13.76 -5.48
CA VAL A 21 -18.35 14.56 -6.00
C VAL A 21 -19.61 13.70 -5.99
N SER A 22 -20.62 14.16 -5.28
CA SER A 22 -21.92 13.51 -5.21
C SER A 22 -23.00 14.39 -5.81
N GLN A 23 -23.95 13.79 -6.53
CA GLN A 23 -25.10 14.47 -7.11
C GLN A 23 -26.37 13.76 -6.65
N ASP A 24 -27.22 14.49 -5.93
CA ASP A 24 -28.51 13.96 -5.44
C ASP A 24 -28.35 12.73 -4.53
N GLY A 25 -27.21 12.62 -3.84
CA GLY A 25 -26.86 11.50 -2.95
C GLY A 25 -25.94 10.46 -3.59
N ASP A 26 -25.86 10.42 -4.92
CA ASP A 26 -25.06 9.43 -5.64
C ASP A 26 -23.64 9.93 -5.91
N VAL A 27 -22.62 9.10 -5.65
CA VAL A 27 -21.22 9.42 -5.97
C VAL A 27 -20.99 9.30 -7.48
N VAL A 28 -20.74 10.44 -8.14
CA VAL A 28 -20.62 10.51 -9.61
C VAL A 28 -19.18 10.55 -10.10
N GLY A 29 -18.23 10.94 -9.25
CA GLY A 29 -16.83 11.07 -9.66
C GLY A 29 -15.88 11.44 -8.55
N THR A 30 -14.59 11.26 -8.81
CA THR A 30 -13.52 11.86 -8.01
C THR A 30 -12.78 12.91 -8.82
N TYR A 31 -12.27 13.93 -8.12
CA TYR A 31 -11.46 15.00 -8.72
C TYR A 31 -10.37 15.44 -7.76
N SER A 32 -9.40 16.22 -8.25
CA SER A 32 -8.30 16.64 -7.40
C SER A 32 -8.69 17.66 -6.35
N TYR A 33 -8.29 17.39 -5.10
CA TYR A 33 -8.42 18.37 -4.03
C TYR A 33 -7.42 19.50 -4.25
N LYS A 34 -7.92 20.62 -4.79
CA LYS A 34 -7.11 21.75 -5.27
C LYS A 34 -6.19 22.39 -4.25
N ARG A 35 -6.53 22.31 -2.97
CA ARG A 35 -5.78 22.95 -1.87
C ARG A 35 -4.95 21.97 -1.04
N HIS A 36 -4.93 20.70 -1.42
CA HIS A 36 -4.22 19.70 -0.65
C HIS A 36 -2.70 19.85 -0.84
N GLN A 37 -1.97 19.85 0.28
CA GLN A 37 -0.54 20.17 0.35
C GLN A 37 0.34 19.22 -0.47
N ILE A 38 0.00 17.93 -0.50
CA ILE A 38 0.82 16.91 -1.14
C ILE A 38 0.77 16.98 -2.67
N ASN A 39 -0.44 17.06 -3.22
CA ASN A 39 -0.67 16.87 -4.65
C ASN A 39 -1.03 18.17 -5.38
N GLU A 40 -1.18 19.28 -4.65
CA GLU A 40 -1.32 20.63 -5.20
C GLU A 40 -2.42 20.73 -6.28
N GLY A 41 -3.52 20.00 -6.08
CA GLY A 41 -4.63 19.97 -7.03
C GLY A 41 -4.44 19.12 -8.28
N LYS A 42 -3.56 18.12 -8.23
CA LYS A 42 -3.35 17.09 -9.27
C LYS A 42 -3.60 15.69 -8.73
N ASN A 43 -4.11 14.76 -9.54
CA ASN A 43 -4.03 13.33 -9.26
C ASN A 43 -3.67 12.61 -10.56
N CYS A 44 -3.00 11.47 -10.41
CA CYS A 44 -2.77 10.54 -11.52
C CYS A 44 -4.09 9.86 -11.94
N LEU A 45 -3.99 8.93 -12.88
CA LEU A 45 -5.16 8.17 -13.34
C LEU A 45 -5.68 7.24 -12.24
N ASN A 46 -4.79 6.57 -11.48
CA ASN A 46 -5.18 5.66 -10.39
C ASN A 46 -6.07 6.38 -9.36
N GLY A 47 -5.67 7.57 -8.91
CA GLY A 47 -6.48 8.37 -8.00
C GLY A 47 -7.81 8.82 -8.63
N ARG A 48 -7.84 9.20 -9.91
CA ARG A 48 -9.09 9.59 -10.58
C ARG A 48 -10.05 8.42 -10.84
N ASN A 49 -9.51 7.21 -10.93
CA ASN A 49 -10.29 5.99 -11.16
C ASN A 49 -10.57 5.20 -9.87
N SER A 50 -10.10 5.66 -8.70
CA SER A 50 -10.31 4.94 -7.42
C SER A 50 -11.79 4.84 -7.01
N ILE A 51 -12.67 5.65 -7.62
CA ILE A 51 -14.12 5.53 -7.50
C ILE A 51 -14.65 4.16 -7.95
N GLU A 52 -13.95 3.48 -8.85
CA GLU A 52 -14.38 2.17 -9.35
C GLU A 52 -14.40 1.11 -8.24
N ILE A 53 -13.57 1.25 -7.19
CA ILE A 53 -13.62 0.37 -6.01
C ILE A 53 -15.00 0.51 -5.32
N TYR A 54 -15.49 1.73 -5.16
CA TYR A 54 -16.80 1.99 -4.56
C TYR A 54 -17.95 1.57 -5.48
N LYS A 55 -17.86 1.86 -6.79
CA LYS A 55 -18.93 1.54 -7.74
C LYS A 55 -19.11 0.04 -7.97
N ASN A 56 -18.02 -0.73 -7.87
CA ASN A 56 -18.05 -2.18 -8.04
C ASN A 56 -18.07 -2.92 -6.69
N LYS A 57 -18.41 -2.24 -5.60
CA LYS A 57 -18.48 -2.88 -4.28
C LYS A 57 -19.51 -4.01 -4.28
N PHE A 58 -19.26 -5.05 -3.49
CA PHE A 58 -20.21 -6.13 -3.29
C PHE A 58 -21.49 -5.62 -2.61
N GLU A 59 -22.63 -6.08 -3.11
CA GLU A 59 -23.89 -5.96 -2.37
C GLU A 59 -23.87 -6.96 -1.21
N VAL A 60 -24.26 -6.48 -0.02
CA VAL A 60 -24.21 -7.31 1.19
C VAL A 60 -25.54 -8.01 1.39
N SER A 61 -25.51 -9.34 1.38
CA SER A 61 -26.61 -10.19 1.81
C SER A 61 -26.10 -11.18 2.86
N ASP A 62 -26.83 -11.31 3.97
CA ASP A 62 -26.57 -12.30 5.03
C ASP A 62 -25.14 -12.24 5.64
N ILE A 63 -24.60 -11.04 5.89
CA ILE A 63 -23.25 -10.87 6.48
C ILE A 63 -23.07 -11.64 7.79
N GLU A 64 -24.12 -11.72 8.62
CA GLU A 64 -24.08 -12.45 9.89
C GLU A 64 -23.82 -13.95 9.69
N LYS A 65 -24.40 -14.53 8.63
CA LYS A 65 -24.16 -15.93 8.24
C LYS A 65 -22.73 -16.12 7.72
N ILE A 66 -22.21 -15.18 6.93
CA ILE A 66 -20.82 -15.22 6.45
C ILE A 66 -19.86 -15.18 7.65
N ILE A 67 -20.12 -14.29 8.62
CA ILE A 67 -19.34 -14.20 9.85
C ILE A 67 -19.40 -15.52 10.64
N ASP A 68 -20.57 -16.15 10.75
CA ASP A 68 -20.71 -17.46 11.39
C ASP A 68 -19.89 -18.54 10.68
N GLU A 69 -19.91 -18.56 9.35
CA GLU A 69 -19.10 -19.49 8.54
C GLU A 69 -17.60 -19.26 8.80
N VAL A 70 -17.12 -18.02 8.79
CA VAL A 70 -15.73 -17.67 9.11
C VAL A 70 -15.37 -18.11 10.53
N SER A 71 -16.17 -17.75 11.54
CA SER A 71 -15.91 -18.13 12.93
C SER A 71 -15.85 -19.65 13.13
N ASN A 72 -16.67 -20.41 12.42
CA ASN A 72 -16.65 -21.88 12.49
C ASN A 72 -15.39 -22.48 11.86
N GLU A 73 -14.93 -21.93 10.72
CA GLU A 73 -13.67 -22.33 10.09
C GLU A 73 -12.49 -22.07 11.04
N LEU A 74 -12.43 -20.89 11.66
CA LEU A 74 -11.34 -20.54 12.58
C LEU A 74 -11.32 -21.43 13.82
N LYS A 75 -12.48 -21.77 14.41
CA LYS A 75 -12.57 -22.69 15.56
C LYS A 75 -12.16 -24.13 15.26
N SER A 76 -12.34 -24.54 14.00
CA SER A 76 -12.17 -25.94 13.59
C SER A 76 -10.73 -26.26 13.16
N ASN A 77 -9.85 -25.25 13.11
CA ASN A 77 -8.47 -25.38 12.64
C ASN A 77 -7.47 -25.03 13.76
N ASP A 78 -6.24 -25.55 13.65
CA ASP A 78 -5.16 -25.21 14.56
C ASP A 78 -4.72 -23.75 14.35
N ALA A 79 -4.67 -22.96 15.42
CA ALA A 79 -4.28 -21.56 15.37
C ALA A 79 -2.93 -21.33 14.66
N ASN A 80 -1.96 -22.24 14.84
CA ASN A 80 -0.64 -22.14 14.20
C ASN A 80 -0.68 -22.40 12.68
N LYS A 81 -1.80 -22.91 12.16
CA LYS A 81 -2.07 -23.14 10.74
C LYS A 81 -2.97 -22.07 10.12
N ILE A 82 -3.34 -21.06 10.90
CA ILE A 82 -4.09 -19.89 10.44
C ILE A 82 -3.10 -18.75 10.24
N THR A 83 -3.13 -18.16 9.05
CA THR A 83 -2.31 -17.00 8.71
C THR A 83 -3.20 -15.82 8.35
N VAL A 84 -2.90 -14.68 8.96
CA VAL A 84 -3.55 -13.39 8.72
C VAL A 84 -2.63 -12.52 7.88
N VAL A 85 -3.13 -12.00 6.76
CA VAL A 85 -2.44 -11.04 5.91
C VAL A 85 -3.07 -9.68 6.10
N CYS A 86 -2.30 -8.74 6.63
CA CYS A 86 -2.65 -7.33 6.70
C CYS A 86 -2.13 -6.62 5.44
N SER A 87 -2.91 -5.69 4.90
CA SER A 87 -2.58 -4.94 3.69
C SER A 87 -2.06 -3.55 4.01
N GLY A 88 -1.19 -3.03 3.14
CA GLY A 88 -0.84 -1.62 3.12
C GLY A 88 -2.00 -0.69 2.72
N ASN A 89 -3.18 -1.22 2.36
CA ASN A 89 -4.40 -0.44 2.12
C ASN A 89 -5.23 -0.22 3.39
N ASN A 90 -5.02 -1.03 4.43
CA ASN A 90 -5.70 -0.87 5.70
C ASN A 90 -5.28 0.45 6.37
N SER A 91 -6.20 1.11 7.07
CA SER A 91 -5.87 2.25 7.92
C SER A 91 -4.95 1.85 9.08
N VAL A 92 -4.38 2.84 9.77
CA VAL A 92 -3.61 2.61 11.00
C VAL A 92 -4.47 1.86 12.03
N GLU A 93 -5.72 2.27 12.18
CA GLU A 93 -6.68 1.72 13.12
C GLU A 93 -7.08 0.27 12.75
N GLU A 94 -7.31 -0.01 11.47
CA GLU A 94 -7.57 -1.37 10.97
C GLU A 94 -6.36 -2.28 11.17
N ALA A 95 -5.15 -1.82 10.87
CA ALA A 95 -3.94 -2.60 11.04
C ALA A 95 -3.65 -2.93 12.51
N GLU A 96 -3.89 -2.00 13.43
CA GLU A 96 -3.83 -2.27 14.88
C GLU A 96 -4.84 -3.34 15.28
N MET A 97 -6.07 -3.27 14.77
CA MET A 97 -7.11 -4.26 15.05
C MET A 97 -6.77 -5.64 14.50
N ILE A 98 -6.29 -5.73 13.27
CA ILE A 98 -5.86 -6.98 12.61
C ILE A 98 -4.70 -7.61 13.38
N LYS A 99 -3.70 -6.81 13.80
CA LYS A 99 -2.58 -7.29 14.62
C LYS A 99 -3.07 -7.85 15.95
N ASN A 100 -3.89 -7.10 16.68
CA ASN A 100 -4.43 -7.53 17.96
C ASN A 100 -5.24 -8.82 17.82
N PHE A 101 -6.04 -8.93 16.76
CA PHE A 101 -6.81 -10.13 16.45
C PHE A 101 -5.91 -11.35 16.22
N ALA A 102 -4.84 -11.21 15.43
CA ALA A 102 -3.90 -12.30 15.21
C ALA A 102 -3.18 -12.72 16.52
N GLU A 103 -2.70 -11.75 17.30
CA GLU A 103 -1.98 -11.99 18.55
C GLU A 103 -2.86 -12.65 19.63
N LEU A 104 -4.10 -12.18 19.81
CA LEU A 104 -5.03 -12.73 20.80
C LEU A 104 -5.42 -14.18 20.54
N ASN A 105 -5.44 -14.59 19.27
CA ASN A 105 -5.81 -15.95 18.87
C ASN A 105 -4.60 -16.81 18.50
N ASN A 106 -3.37 -16.32 18.71
CA ASN A 106 -2.13 -17.03 18.36
C ASN A 106 -2.05 -17.44 16.87
N PHE A 107 -2.55 -16.60 15.97
CA PHE A 107 -2.43 -16.80 14.53
C PHE A 107 -1.09 -16.27 14.01
N ASN A 108 -0.63 -16.81 12.88
CA ASN A 108 0.49 -16.21 12.16
C ASN A 108 0.05 -14.89 11.51
N ILE A 109 0.97 -13.95 11.37
CA ILE A 109 0.71 -12.67 10.70
C ILE A 109 1.77 -12.38 9.62
N ALA A 110 1.30 -11.94 8.46
CA ALA A 110 2.11 -11.47 7.36
C ALA A 110 1.67 -10.07 6.92
N PHE A 111 2.66 -9.29 6.50
CA PHE A 111 2.48 -8.01 5.85
C PHE A 111 3.54 -7.89 4.76
N TYR A 112 3.10 -7.81 3.50
CA TYR A 112 3.98 -7.61 2.35
C TYR A 112 3.95 -6.14 1.91
N ALA A 113 5.13 -5.55 1.73
CA ALA A 113 5.29 -4.14 1.42
C ALA A 113 6.37 -3.91 0.35
N ASP A 114 6.19 -4.47 -0.86
CA ASP A 114 7.09 -4.24 -1.99
C ASP A 114 8.55 -4.70 -1.76
N ASN A 115 8.75 -5.73 -0.93
CA ASN A 115 10.04 -6.18 -0.37
C ASN A 115 10.76 -5.17 0.53
N PHE A 116 10.13 -4.06 0.91
CA PHE A 116 10.72 -3.07 1.80
C PHE A 116 10.68 -3.54 3.26
N VAL A 117 11.71 -4.29 3.65
CA VAL A 117 11.89 -4.81 5.01
C VAL A 117 12.92 -3.97 5.78
N ASN A 118 12.72 -3.82 7.10
CA ASN A 118 13.67 -3.18 8.02
C ASN A 118 14.17 -1.79 7.60
N LEU A 119 13.33 -1.01 6.91
CA LEU A 119 13.70 0.33 6.42
C LEU A 119 14.16 1.25 7.56
N ASN A 120 15.07 2.16 7.24
CA ASN A 120 15.53 3.21 8.14
C ASN A 120 14.52 4.37 8.24
N ASP A 121 14.55 5.09 9.36
CA ASP A 121 13.67 6.25 9.61
C ASP A 121 14.15 7.55 8.96
N ASP A 122 15.38 7.59 8.43
CA ASP A 122 15.93 8.79 7.79
C ASP A 122 15.42 8.95 6.34
N ILE A 123 14.23 9.53 6.26
CA ILE A 123 13.43 9.56 5.04
C ILE A 123 13.40 10.97 4.45
N ALA A 124 13.58 11.06 3.14
CA ALA A 124 13.48 12.31 2.41
C ALA A 124 12.03 12.80 2.32
N SER A 125 11.82 14.09 2.54
CA SER A 125 10.58 14.78 2.23
C SER A 125 10.44 15.05 0.72
N TYR A 126 9.22 15.32 0.27
CA TYR A 126 8.97 15.65 -1.13
C TYR A 126 9.63 16.98 -1.56
N ASP A 127 9.80 17.90 -0.62
CA ASP A 127 10.51 19.17 -0.85
C ASP A 127 12.02 18.95 -0.96
N GLU A 128 12.60 18.04 -0.17
CA GLU A 128 14.01 17.66 -0.31
C GLU A 128 14.27 17.02 -1.68
N ILE A 129 13.35 16.20 -2.20
CA ILE A 129 13.45 15.66 -3.56
C ILE A 129 13.40 16.78 -4.61
N GLU A 130 12.45 17.71 -4.50
CA GLU A 130 12.29 18.80 -5.49
C GLU A 130 13.47 19.78 -5.52
N ASN A 131 14.19 19.92 -4.40
CA ASN A 131 15.34 20.82 -4.27
C ASN A 131 16.70 20.11 -4.33
N ALA A 132 16.73 18.79 -4.48
CA ALA A 132 17.97 18.03 -4.56
C ALA A 132 18.81 18.45 -5.79
N SER A 133 20.13 18.51 -5.63
CA SER A 133 21.08 18.72 -6.73
C SER A 133 21.40 17.41 -7.47
N LYS A 134 21.21 16.27 -6.80
CA LYS A 134 21.36 14.93 -7.39
C LYS A 134 20.30 13.97 -6.88
N ILE A 135 19.70 13.19 -7.77
CA ILE A 135 18.70 12.17 -7.43
C ILE A 135 19.11 10.84 -8.06
N ILE A 136 19.10 9.80 -7.24
CA ILE A 136 19.23 8.40 -7.67
C ILE A 136 17.84 7.77 -7.67
N VAL A 137 17.41 7.21 -8.80
CA VAL A 137 16.08 6.61 -8.96
C VAL A 137 16.17 5.12 -9.28
N ILE A 138 15.55 4.26 -8.47
CA ILE A 138 15.53 2.80 -8.69
C ILE A 138 14.07 2.38 -8.95
N GLY A 139 13.82 1.81 -10.13
CA GLY A 139 12.46 1.49 -10.61
C GLY A 139 11.84 2.57 -11.51
N ASP A 140 10.59 2.37 -11.95
CA ASP A 140 9.86 3.32 -12.82
C ASP A 140 9.00 4.32 -12.02
N VAL A 141 9.61 4.95 -11.01
CA VAL A 141 8.96 5.89 -10.08
C VAL A 141 8.16 6.99 -10.81
N VAL A 142 8.65 7.50 -11.93
CA VAL A 142 7.98 8.60 -12.64
C VAL A 142 6.65 8.14 -13.25
N TYR A 143 6.57 6.89 -13.70
CA TYR A 143 5.34 6.30 -14.20
C TYR A 143 4.42 5.82 -13.07
N GLU A 144 4.97 5.05 -12.13
CA GLU A 144 4.23 4.37 -11.06
C GLU A 144 3.70 5.36 -10.02
N ASN A 145 4.48 6.41 -9.71
CA ASN A 145 4.13 7.43 -8.72
C ASN A 145 4.28 8.84 -9.31
N PRO A 146 3.39 9.28 -10.24
CA PRO A 146 3.58 10.50 -11.02
C PRO A 146 3.72 11.80 -10.21
N LEU A 147 3.23 11.83 -8.97
CA LEU A 147 3.38 12.99 -8.09
C LEU A 147 4.79 13.08 -7.49
N ILE A 148 5.44 11.94 -7.22
CA ILE A 148 6.88 11.90 -6.89
C ILE A 148 7.69 12.19 -8.16
N GLY A 149 7.31 11.58 -9.28
CA GLY A 149 7.88 11.87 -10.60
C GLY A 149 7.87 13.37 -10.94
N ARG A 150 6.80 14.09 -10.58
CA ARG A 150 6.72 15.55 -10.75
C ARG A 150 7.80 16.28 -9.94
N LYS A 151 8.05 15.87 -8.69
CA LYS A 151 9.10 16.46 -7.84
C LYS A 151 10.50 16.20 -8.44
N ILE A 152 10.75 14.99 -8.95
CA ILE A 152 11.98 14.63 -9.69
C ILE A 152 12.16 15.52 -10.93
N VAL A 153 11.09 15.71 -11.73
CA VAL A 153 11.13 16.57 -12.93
C VAL A 153 11.35 18.05 -12.57
N HIS A 154 10.81 18.53 -11.44
CA HIS A 154 11.08 19.88 -10.98
C HIS A 154 12.55 20.05 -10.58
N ALA A 155 13.12 19.10 -9.82
CA ALA A 155 14.54 19.10 -9.48
C ALA A 155 15.41 19.13 -10.73
N LYS A 156 15.09 18.30 -11.74
CA LYS A 156 15.75 18.30 -13.04
C LYS A 156 15.73 19.68 -13.71
N LYS A 157 14.57 20.36 -13.71
CA LYS A 157 14.44 21.72 -14.25
C LYS A 157 15.24 22.75 -13.45
N ASN A 158 15.43 22.51 -12.17
CA ASN A 158 16.26 23.34 -11.28
C ASN A 158 17.77 23.03 -11.42
N GLY A 159 18.15 22.09 -12.30
CA GLY A 159 19.54 21.77 -12.61
C GLY A 159 20.06 20.47 -11.98
N ALA A 160 19.20 19.68 -11.34
CA ALA A 160 19.61 18.42 -10.74
C ALA A 160 20.10 17.40 -11.78
N ASN A 161 21.05 16.56 -11.37
CA ASN A 161 21.40 15.35 -12.11
C ASN A 161 20.56 14.16 -11.65
N ILE A 162 20.01 13.41 -12.61
CA ILE A 162 19.13 12.27 -12.35
C ILE A 162 19.82 11.02 -12.89
N TYR A 163 20.17 10.10 -12.00
CA TYR A 163 20.77 8.82 -12.33
C TYR A 163 19.78 7.71 -11.99
N SER A 164 19.62 6.70 -12.84
CA SER A 164 18.62 5.67 -12.58
C SER A 164 19.04 4.25 -12.86
N PHE A 165 18.48 3.30 -12.12
CA PHE A 165 18.44 1.88 -12.48
C PHE A 165 17.01 1.52 -12.86
N THR A 166 16.76 1.40 -14.16
CA THR A 166 15.44 1.14 -14.75
C THR A 166 15.61 0.68 -16.20
N PRO A 167 14.70 -0.13 -16.79
CA PRO A 167 14.79 -0.47 -18.21
C PRO A 167 14.75 0.77 -19.12
N GLU A 168 15.49 0.77 -20.24
CA GLU A 168 15.67 1.94 -21.12
C GLU A 168 14.37 2.55 -21.69
N LYS A 169 13.26 1.79 -21.69
CA LYS A 169 11.97 2.22 -22.28
C LYS A 169 10.96 2.75 -21.25
N THR A 170 11.37 2.94 -20.00
CA THR A 170 10.49 3.44 -18.93
C THR A 170 10.30 4.95 -18.97
N VAL A 171 9.35 5.48 -18.20
CA VAL A 171 9.17 6.93 -18.10
C VAL A 171 10.30 7.55 -17.27
N THR A 172 10.77 6.87 -16.23
CA THR A 172 11.96 7.29 -15.48
C THR A 172 13.18 7.43 -16.40
N ALA A 173 13.44 6.48 -17.30
CA ALA A 173 14.56 6.55 -18.24
C ALA A 173 14.56 7.85 -19.09
N ASN A 174 13.38 8.36 -19.46
CA ASN A 174 13.27 9.58 -20.28
C ASN A 174 13.66 10.87 -19.54
N VAL A 175 13.72 10.85 -18.20
CA VAL A 175 14.10 12.02 -17.40
C VAL A 175 15.50 11.87 -16.77
N SER A 176 16.11 10.70 -16.91
CA SER A 176 17.46 10.41 -16.43
C SER A 176 18.54 11.01 -17.36
N ASP A 177 19.62 11.50 -16.77
CA ASP A 177 20.85 11.86 -17.48
C ASP A 177 21.63 10.61 -17.90
N GLU A 178 21.62 9.59 -17.05
CA GLU A 178 22.35 8.34 -17.25
C GLU A 178 21.59 7.19 -16.59
N ILE A 179 21.60 6.04 -17.27
CA ILE A 179 20.98 4.80 -16.82
C ILE A 179 22.11 3.83 -16.52
N ALA A 180 22.14 3.30 -15.30
CA ALA A 180 23.13 2.35 -14.85
C ALA A 180 22.74 0.91 -15.21
N ASP A 181 23.75 0.07 -15.43
CA ASP A 181 23.56 -1.35 -15.73
C ASP A 181 23.21 -2.18 -14.49
N SER A 182 23.58 -1.72 -13.29
CA SER A 182 23.24 -2.35 -12.01
C SER A 182 23.04 -1.32 -10.89
N ILE A 183 22.35 -1.73 -9.83
CA ILE A 183 22.21 -0.94 -8.60
C ILE A 183 23.58 -0.66 -7.98
N GLU A 184 24.49 -1.64 -8.00
CA GLU A 184 25.83 -1.49 -7.43
C GLU A 184 26.67 -0.43 -8.17
N SER A 185 26.68 -0.44 -9.50
CA SER A 185 27.42 0.59 -10.25
C SER A 185 26.82 1.98 -10.04
N LEU A 186 25.48 2.05 -10.00
CA LEU A 186 24.75 3.29 -9.76
C LEU A 186 25.15 3.92 -8.41
N LEU A 187 25.12 3.13 -7.34
CA LEU A 187 25.42 3.60 -6.00
C LEU A 187 26.90 3.93 -5.84
N ASN A 188 27.81 3.07 -6.31
CA ASN A 188 29.25 3.30 -6.16
C ASN A 188 29.76 4.52 -6.94
N ASP A 189 29.23 4.77 -8.14
CA ASP A 189 29.77 5.80 -9.03
C ASP A 189 29.12 7.16 -8.82
N LYS A 190 27.85 7.19 -8.40
CA LYS A 190 27.03 8.41 -8.43
C LYS A 190 26.58 8.92 -7.07
N LEU A 191 26.51 8.05 -6.04
CA LEU A 191 26.04 8.44 -4.72
C LEU A 191 27.10 9.24 -3.95
N ASP A 192 26.69 10.39 -3.41
CA ASP A 192 27.46 11.23 -2.50
C ASP A 192 26.49 11.97 -1.55
N ASP A 193 27.01 12.70 -0.57
CA ASP A 193 26.23 13.37 0.49
C ASP A 193 25.21 14.41 0.02
N ASP A 194 25.32 14.88 -1.23
CA ASP A 194 24.35 15.77 -1.90
C ASP A 194 23.17 15.01 -2.56
N SER A 195 23.17 13.68 -2.50
CA SER A 195 22.20 12.83 -3.20
C SER A 195 20.93 12.55 -2.39
N VAL A 196 19.80 12.41 -3.10
CA VAL A 196 18.57 11.79 -2.57
C VAL A 196 18.25 10.53 -3.35
N VAL A 197 18.02 9.41 -2.66
CA VAL A 197 17.71 8.11 -3.28
C VAL A 197 16.19 7.88 -3.25
N VAL A 198 15.56 7.60 -4.40
CA VAL A 198 14.11 7.35 -4.49
C VAL A 198 13.89 6.00 -5.17
N TYR A 199 13.07 5.13 -4.57
CA TYR A 199 12.85 3.78 -5.10
C TYR A 199 11.42 3.31 -4.89
N SER A 200 10.81 2.68 -5.90
CA SER A 200 9.43 2.17 -5.85
C SER A 200 9.32 0.65 -5.92
N LYS A 201 10.38 -0.04 -6.34
CA LYS A 201 10.36 -1.49 -6.50
C LYS A 201 11.74 -2.10 -6.25
N ILE A 202 11.77 -3.17 -5.47
CA ILE A 202 12.98 -3.96 -5.21
C ILE A 202 12.67 -5.43 -5.43
N GLU A 203 13.47 -6.08 -6.27
CA GLU A 203 13.24 -7.47 -6.69
C GLU A 203 13.72 -8.48 -5.62
N SER A 204 14.71 -8.12 -4.81
CA SER A 204 15.29 -9.02 -3.79
C SER A 204 15.73 -8.30 -2.51
N SER A 205 15.77 -9.02 -1.40
CA SER A 205 16.31 -8.52 -0.12
C SER A 205 17.76 -8.03 -0.25
N ASP A 206 18.59 -8.71 -1.05
CA ASP A 206 19.99 -8.36 -1.28
C ASP A 206 20.14 -6.98 -1.91
N ASP A 207 19.24 -6.60 -2.82
CA ASP A 207 19.27 -5.29 -3.45
C ASP A 207 18.85 -4.20 -2.46
N LEU A 208 17.89 -4.47 -1.58
CA LEU A 208 17.51 -3.53 -0.52
C LEU A 208 18.67 -3.31 0.47
N GLU A 209 19.35 -4.39 0.89
CA GLU A 209 20.48 -4.32 1.81
C GLU A 209 21.59 -3.43 1.25
N LYS A 210 21.99 -3.64 -0.02
CA LYS A 210 22.99 -2.80 -0.70
C LYS A 210 22.60 -1.32 -0.74
N ILE A 211 21.32 -1.03 -1.02
CA ILE A 211 20.80 0.34 -1.04
C ILE A 211 20.93 0.96 0.35
N MET A 212 20.46 0.25 1.38
CA MET A 212 20.49 0.72 2.77
C MET A 212 21.92 0.93 3.29
N GLU A 213 22.84 0.00 3.03
CA GLU A 213 24.25 0.12 3.39
C GLU A 213 24.90 1.33 2.71
N SER A 214 24.64 1.53 1.42
CA SER A 214 25.19 2.66 0.67
C SER A 214 24.67 3.99 1.21
N ILE A 215 23.38 4.10 1.49
CA ILE A 215 22.76 5.29 2.10
C ILE A 215 23.35 5.58 3.48
N ALA A 216 23.52 4.56 4.32
CA ALA A 216 24.09 4.70 5.66
C ALA A 216 25.55 5.20 5.61
N ASN A 217 26.32 4.79 4.59
CA ASN A 217 27.70 5.19 4.40
C ASN A 217 27.85 6.60 3.79
N SER A 218 26.85 7.09 3.05
CA SER A 218 26.90 8.38 2.35
C SER A 218 26.15 9.51 3.08
N ASN A 219 25.55 9.25 4.25
CA ASN A 219 24.72 10.22 5.00
C ASN A 219 23.61 10.84 4.13
N CYS A 220 23.11 10.08 3.16
CA CYS A 220 22.03 10.49 2.27
C CYS A 220 20.68 10.18 2.89
N LYS A 221 19.65 10.86 2.39
CA LYS A 221 18.27 10.48 2.66
C LYS A 221 17.71 9.64 1.53
N SER A 222 16.71 8.84 1.86
CA SER A 222 16.00 8.05 0.86
C SER A 222 14.48 8.14 0.99
N LEU A 223 13.77 7.87 -0.11
CA LEU A 223 12.32 7.75 -0.13
C LEU A 223 11.92 6.42 -0.77
N PRO A 224 11.58 5.39 0.03
CA PRO A 224 10.80 4.26 -0.44
C PRO A 224 9.38 4.72 -0.77
N VAL A 225 8.94 4.45 -2.00
CA VAL A 225 7.57 4.77 -2.46
C VAL A 225 6.80 3.46 -2.64
N PHE A 226 6.01 3.12 -1.63
CA PHE A 226 5.21 1.90 -1.60
C PHE A 226 4.04 1.94 -2.58
N SER A 227 3.66 0.76 -3.07
CA SER A 227 2.54 0.55 -3.99
C SER A 227 1.18 0.83 -3.36
N LYS A 228 1.03 0.68 -2.04
CA LYS A 228 -0.23 0.88 -1.28
C LYS A 228 -0.21 2.15 -0.42
N CYS A 229 -1.38 2.70 -0.13
CA CYS A 229 -1.53 4.04 0.46
C CYS A 229 -0.96 4.21 1.87
N ASN A 230 -0.94 3.15 2.66
CA ASN A 230 -0.58 3.17 4.08
C ASN A 230 0.50 2.15 4.46
N SER A 231 1.23 1.56 3.50
CA SER A 231 2.26 0.55 3.83
C SER A 231 3.25 1.03 4.89
N LYS A 232 3.60 2.32 4.90
CA LYS A 232 4.49 2.91 5.92
C LYS A 232 3.84 3.06 7.30
N GLY A 233 2.53 3.21 7.36
CA GLY A 233 1.79 3.21 8.63
C GLY A 233 1.71 1.79 9.19
N VAL A 234 1.34 0.85 8.33
CA VAL A 234 1.26 -0.59 8.68
C VAL A 234 2.63 -1.12 9.10
N SER A 235 3.72 -0.73 8.43
CA SER A 235 5.09 -1.16 8.78
C SER A 235 5.56 -0.71 10.17
N LYS A 236 4.89 0.27 10.79
CA LYS A 236 5.17 0.69 12.18
C LYS A 236 4.41 -0.15 13.21
N ILE A 237 3.42 -0.92 12.77
CA ILE A 237 2.54 -1.74 13.60
C ILE A 237 2.91 -3.22 13.44
N ILE A 238 3.09 -3.67 12.20
CA ILE A 238 3.40 -5.05 11.82
C ILE A 238 4.70 -5.03 11.01
N ASP A 239 5.66 -5.87 11.39
CA ASP A 239 6.92 -5.99 10.66
C ASP A 239 6.68 -6.49 9.24
N ALA A 240 7.14 -5.72 8.25
CA ALA A 240 7.09 -6.11 6.85
C ALA A 240 7.97 -7.34 6.60
N LYS A 241 7.49 -8.25 5.75
CA LYS A 241 8.17 -9.48 5.35
C LYS A 241 8.62 -9.40 3.90
N SER A 242 9.74 -10.06 3.60
CA SER A 242 10.16 -10.28 2.22
C SER A 242 9.15 -11.19 1.51
N LYS A 243 9.14 -11.18 0.18
CA LYS A 243 8.30 -12.09 -0.60
C LYS A 243 8.58 -13.55 -0.24
N GLU A 244 9.85 -13.89 -0.04
CA GLU A 244 10.31 -15.22 0.35
C GLU A 244 9.76 -15.63 1.72
N ASP A 245 9.85 -14.74 2.71
CA ASP A 245 9.33 -14.98 4.06
C ASP A 245 7.80 -15.16 4.06
N VAL A 246 7.08 -14.41 3.22
CA VAL A 246 5.64 -14.58 3.06
C VAL A 246 5.33 -15.95 2.47
N ILE A 247 6.05 -16.38 1.42
CA ILE A 247 5.89 -17.71 0.81
C ILE A 247 6.13 -18.83 1.85
N GLU A 248 7.20 -18.73 2.65
CA GLU A 248 7.50 -19.71 3.70
C GLU A 248 6.37 -19.80 4.75
N LEU A 249 5.74 -18.67 5.07
CA LEU A 249 4.57 -18.65 5.95
C LEU A 249 3.36 -19.33 5.32
N LEU A 250 3.12 -19.07 4.02
CA LEU A 250 2.01 -19.68 3.27
C LEU A 250 2.16 -21.20 3.14
N ASP A 251 3.38 -21.72 3.00
CA ASP A 251 3.65 -23.17 2.94
C ASP A 251 3.19 -23.93 4.20
N ASN A 252 3.04 -23.22 5.32
CA ASN A 252 2.58 -23.78 6.58
C ASN A 252 1.13 -23.41 6.93
N THR A 253 0.37 -22.86 5.98
CA THR A 253 -0.98 -22.32 6.19
C THR A 253 -2.07 -23.25 5.66
N ASP A 254 -3.04 -23.60 6.51
CA ASP A 254 -4.25 -24.32 6.10
C ASP A 254 -5.42 -23.35 5.84
N VAL A 255 -5.52 -22.28 6.65
CA VAL A 255 -6.53 -21.21 6.52
C VAL A 255 -5.84 -19.86 6.40
N LEU A 256 -6.09 -19.17 5.29
CA LEU A 256 -5.54 -17.86 4.99
C LEU A 256 -6.64 -16.79 5.08
N LEU A 257 -6.47 -15.82 5.99
CA LEU A 257 -7.30 -14.63 6.11
C LEU A 257 -6.58 -13.46 5.43
N ILE A 258 -7.20 -12.78 4.47
CA ILE A 258 -6.59 -11.67 3.72
C ILE A 258 -7.45 -10.41 3.87
N PHE A 259 -6.92 -9.39 4.53
CA PHE A 259 -7.62 -8.13 4.79
C PHE A 259 -7.23 -7.06 3.76
N ASN A 260 -8.21 -6.61 2.97
CA ASN A 260 -8.12 -5.52 1.99
C ASN A 260 -6.89 -5.56 1.05
N ASP A 261 -6.53 -6.76 0.59
CA ASP A 261 -5.37 -7.01 -0.27
C ASP A 261 -5.76 -7.71 -1.58
N ASP A 262 -4.91 -7.56 -2.60
CA ASP A 262 -4.91 -8.43 -3.78
C ASP A 262 -3.61 -9.26 -3.83
N LEU A 263 -3.36 -10.01 -2.75
CA LEU A 263 -2.13 -10.77 -2.54
C LEU A 263 -1.77 -11.68 -3.73
N VAL A 264 -2.77 -12.28 -4.38
CA VAL A 264 -2.59 -13.16 -5.56
C VAL A 264 -1.99 -12.42 -6.76
N ALA A 265 -2.25 -11.12 -6.90
CA ALA A 265 -1.65 -10.30 -7.94
C ALA A 265 -0.20 -9.90 -7.63
N GLU A 266 0.21 -10.00 -6.36
CA GLU A 266 1.51 -9.52 -5.88
C GLU A 266 2.52 -10.64 -5.66
N ILE A 267 2.04 -11.80 -5.19
CA ILE A 267 2.87 -12.95 -4.82
C ILE A 267 2.49 -14.13 -5.71
N ASP A 268 3.45 -14.55 -6.54
CA ASP A 268 3.34 -15.78 -7.32
C ASP A 268 3.52 -16.99 -6.39
N TYR A 269 2.41 -17.65 -6.08
CA TYR A 269 2.32 -18.79 -5.17
C TYR A 269 1.23 -19.75 -5.65
N ASP A 270 1.38 -21.06 -5.39
CA ASP A 270 0.33 -22.03 -5.69
C ASP A 270 -0.76 -22.01 -4.61
N TYR A 271 -1.64 -21.01 -4.66
CA TYR A 271 -2.74 -20.84 -3.69
C TYR A 271 -3.71 -22.02 -3.60
N LYS A 272 -3.67 -22.98 -4.53
CA LYS A 272 -4.47 -24.22 -4.45
C LYS A 272 -3.98 -25.17 -3.36
N SER A 273 -2.76 -24.97 -2.85
CA SER A 273 -2.23 -25.72 -1.70
C SER A 273 -2.95 -25.38 -0.40
N ILE A 274 -3.52 -24.17 -0.29
CA ILE A 274 -4.20 -23.67 0.91
C ILE A 274 -5.65 -24.16 0.90
N SER A 275 -6.06 -24.79 2.01
CA SER A 275 -7.37 -25.45 2.10
C SER A 275 -8.54 -24.46 2.14
N LYS A 276 -8.35 -23.32 2.81
CA LYS A 276 -9.38 -22.29 2.95
C LYS A 276 -8.76 -20.91 2.76
N ILE A 277 -9.29 -20.15 1.80
CA ILE A 277 -8.93 -18.73 1.61
C ILE A 277 -10.15 -17.89 1.93
N ILE A 278 -10.02 -16.97 2.87
CA ILE A 278 -11.06 -16.07 3.35
C ILE A 278 -10.55 -14.65 3.12
N THR A 279 -11.24 -13.87 2.31
CA THR A 279 -10.81 -12.49 2.01
C THR A 279 -11.84 -11.47 2.46
N PHE A 280 -11.37 -10.35 2.98
CA PHE A 280 -12.18 -9.19 3.39
C PHE A 280 -11.89 -8.07 2.41
N VAL A 281 -12.80 -7.82 1.47
CA VAL A 281 -12.58 -6.85 0.39
C VAL A 281 -13.87 -6.15 0.00
N PRO A 282 -13.79 -4.87 -0.42
CA PRO A 282 -14.99 -4.12 -0.81
C PRO A 282 -15.53 -4.58 -2.17
N CYS A 283 -14.67 -5.00 -3.10
CA CYS A 283 -15.02 -5.38 -4.47
C CYS A 283 -14.15 -6.54 -4.98
N SER A 284 -14.53 -7.13 -6.14
CA SER A 284 -13.77 -8.24 -6.74
C SER A 284 -12.36 -7.82 -7.18
N ASN A 285 -11.41 -8.73 -6.96
CA ASN A 285 -10.01 -8.71 -7.36
C ASN A 285 -9.50 -10.15 -7.54
N SER A 286 -8.22 -10.31 -7.92
CA SER A 286 -7.62 -11.63 -8.22
C SER A 286 -7.69 -12.59 -7.03
N THR A 287 -7.58 -12.05 -5.82
CA THR A 287 -7.64 -12.80 -4.55
C THR A 287 -9.06 -13.26 -4.23
N SER A 288 -10.06 -12.40 -4.39
CA SER A 288 -11.46 -12.75 -4.19
C SER A 288 -11.96 -13.80 -5.17
N ASP A 289 -11.42 -13.80 -6.40
CA ASP A 289 -11.84 -14.72 -7.46
C ASP A 289 -11.46 -16.18 -7.15
N ILE A 290 -10.45 -16.40 -6.30
CA ILE A 290 -10.03 -17.73 -5.85
C ILE A 290 -10.45 -18.05 -4.40
N SER A 291 -11.02 -17.08 -3.68
CA SER A 291 -11.33 -17.22 -2.28
C SER A 291 -12.50 -18.18 -2.05
N THR A 292 -12.41 -19.00 -0.99
CA THR A 292 -13.49 -19.90 -0.57
C THR A 292 -14.63 -19.13 0.09
N ILE A 293 -14.29 -18.08 0.85
CA ILE A 293 -15.25 -17.16 1.47
C ILE A 293 -14.81 -15.74 1.13
N VAL A 294 -15.72 -14.95 0.58
CA VAL A 294 -15.54 -13.51 0.42
C VAL A 294 -16.41 -12.82 1.47
N VAL A 295 -15.79 -11.97 2.27
CA VAL A 295 -16.44 -11.16 3.31
C VAL A 295 -16.49 -9.72 2.79
N PRO A 296 -17.67 -9.25 2.33
CA PRO A 296 -17.82 -7.86 1.91
C PRO A 296 -17.60 -6.89 3.07
N ILE A 297 -16.82 -5.84 2.82
CA ILE A 297 -16.53 -4.77 3.80
C ILE A 297 -16.90 -3.40 3.24
N LYS A 298 -16.91 -2.39 4.11
CA LYS A 298 -16.95 -0.98 3.68
C LYS A 298 -15.77 -0.67 2.74
N SER A 299 -16.02 0.12 1.72
CA SER A 299 -14.99 0.67 0.85
C SER A 299 -14.33 1.92 1.47
N TRP A 300 -13.23 2.37 0.87
CA TRP A 300 -12.47 3.55 1.31
C TRP A 300 -13.27 4.88 1.35
N LEU A 301 -14.45 4.96 0.72
CA LEU A 301 -15.33 6.13 0.81
C LEU A 301 -16.26 6.09 2.03
N GLU A 302 -16.38 4.92 2.66
CA GLU A 302 -17.37 4.60 3.68
C GLU A 302 -16.72 4.42 5.06
N THR A 303 -15.39 4.46 5.12
CA THR A 303 -14.61 4.39 6.35
C THR A 303 -13.94 5.73 6.65
N ASP A 304 -13.75 5.97 7.94
CA ASP A 304 -12.79 6.95 8.47
C ASP A 304 -11.53 6.22 8.94
N GLY A 305 -10.47 6.99 9.18
CA GLY A 305 -9.22 6.45 9.69
C GLY A 305 -8.03 7.33 9.35
N SER A 306 -6.84 6.73 9.43
CA SER A 306 -5.59 7.45 9.21
C SER A 306 -4.60 6.66 8.36
N TYR A 307 -3.86 7.39 7.52
CA TYR A 307 -2.74 6.87 6.75
C TYR A 307 -1.43 7.57 7.11
N VAL A 308 -0.31 6.87 6.93
CA VAL A 308 1.04 7.43 6.96
C VAL A 308 1.64 7.28 5.57
N ASN A 309 1.88 8.40 4.89
CA ASN A 309 2.41 8.39 3.54
C ASN A 309 3.92 8.06 3.51
N ALA A 310 4.50 7.94 2.32
CA ALA A 310 5.89 7.55 2.10
C ALA A 310 6.92 8.44 2.83
N MET A 311 6.67 9.75 2.92
CA MET A 311 7.56 10.68 3.66
C MET A 311 7.31 10.67 5.19
N GLY A 312 6.42 9.81 5.68
CA GLY A 312 6.11 9.66 7.10
C GLY A 312 5.05 10.63 7.65
N LEU A 313 4.33 11.36 6.78
CA LEU A 313 3.27 12.26 7.20
C LEU A 313 2.02 11.47 7.59
N PHE A 314 1.57 11.64 8.83
CA PHE A 314 0.29 11.13 9.31
C PHE A 314 -0.86 12.01 8.79
N GLN A 315 -1.87 11.38 8.20
CA GLN A 315 -3.00 12.03 7.56
C GLN A 315 -4.30 11.30 7.93
N SER A 316 -5.17 11.95 8.69
CA SER A 316 -6.52 11.44 8.98
C SER A 316 -7.51 11.82 7.87
N PHE A 317 -8.53 10.99 7.71
CA PHE A 317 -9.64 11.19 6.78
C PHE A 317 -10.95 10.73 7.41
N GLU A 318 -12.05 11.29 6.90
CA GLU A 318 -13.40 10.96 7.33
C GLU A 318 -14.13 10.23 6.20
N ASN A 319 -15.12 9.42 6.58
CA ASN A 319 -16.03 8.81 5.62
C ASN A 319 -16.78 9.92 4.86
N VAL A 320 -17.03 9.67 3.58
CA VAL A 320 -17.73 10.64 2.72
C VAL A 320 -19.07 10.10 2.23
N VAL A 321 -19.28 8.79 2.36
CA VAL A 321 -20.52 8.09 2.05
C VAL A 321 -20.95 7.27 3.27
N GLU A 322 -22.25 7.26 3.53
CA GLU A 322 -22.86 6.37 4.53
C GLU A 322 -23.03 4.96 3.95
N SER A 323 -22.83 3.94 4.77
CA SER A 323 -22.93 2.54 4.34
C SER A 323 -23.60 1.69 5.40
N GLU A 324 -24.41 0.74 4.95
CA GLU A 324 -24.98 -0.32 5.79
C GLU A 324 -24.04 -1.53 5.91
N ASN A 325 -22.99 -1.61 5.08
CA ASN A 325 -21.95 -2.62 5.20
C ASN A 325 -21.22 -2.46 6.54
N LEU A 326 -20.68 -3.53 7.10
CA LEU A 326 -19.82 -3.45 8.28
C LEU A 326 -18.38 -3.09 7.86
N SER A 327 -17.68 -2.33 8.69
CA SER A 327 -16.23 -2.13 8.58
C SER A 327 -15.48 -3.42 8.92
N GLU A 328 -14.21 -3.49 8.50
CA GLU A 328 -13.31 -4.58 8.92
C GLU A 328 -13.22 -4.70 10.44
N ILE A 329 -13.14 -3.57 11.15
CA ILE A 329 -13.10 -3.52 12.62
C ILE A 329 -14.37 -4.16 13.22
N GLU A 330 -15.57 -3.73 12.81
CA GLU A 330 -16.84 -4.28 13.31
C GLU A 330 -16.95 -5.80 13.05
N ILE A 331 -16.46 -6.26 11.91
CA ILE A 331 -16.45 -7.68 11.55
C ILE A 331 -15.47 -8.47 12.43
N ILE A 332 -14.25 -7.96 12.61
CA ILE A 332 -13.23 -8.58 13.48
C ILE A 332 -13.75 -8.68 14.92
N GLU A 333 -14.37 -7.63 15.46
CA GLU A 333 -14.98 -7.66 16.80
C GLU A 333 -16.06 -8.74 16.90
N THR A 334 -16.91 -8.85 15.88
CA THR A 334 -18.00 -9.83 15.85
C THR A 334 -17.45 -11.25 15.78
N ILE A 335 -16.42 -11.51 14.96
CA ILE A 335 -15.73 -12.79 14.89
C ILE A 335 -15.06 -13.10 16.24
N GLN A 336 -14.34 -12.15 16.82
CA GLN A 336 -13.63 -12.33 18.08
C GLN A 336 -14.57 -12.69 19.24
N ASN A 337 -15.77 -12.08 19.29
CA ASN A 337 -16.80 -12.41 20.29
C ASN A 337 -17.36 -13.83 20.13
N LYS A 338 -17.19 -14.41 18.94
CA LYS A 338 -17.63 -15.77 18.64
C LYS A 338 -16.54 -16.80 18.91
N LEU A 339 -15.24 -16.48 18.80
CA LEU A 339 -14.11 -17.40 19.01
C LEU A 339 -14.00 -17.86 20.47
#